data_AF-A0A179BHI0-F1
#
_entry.id   AF-A0A179BHI0-F1
#
_cell.length_a   1.000
_cell.length_b   1.000
_cell.length_c   1.000
_cell.angle_alpha   90.00
_cell.angle_beta   90.00
_cell.angle_gamma   90.00
#
_symmetry.space_group_name_H-M   'P 1'
#
loop_
_entity.id
_entity.type
_entity.pdbx_description
1 polymer ?
#
loop_
_entity_poly.entity_id
_entity_poly.type
_entity_poly.pdbx_seq_one_letter_code
_entity_poly.pdbx_strand_id
1 'polypeptide(L)' 'MAQRTRTRKAVSIILGLALAGAGLFGFGYMQFHVAEPISVKFWLIPITMFAAGAAILWDDFKSS' A
#
# COMPACT_ATOMS: atom_id res chain seq x y z
N MET A 1 -24.91 13.84 -8.99
CA MET A 1 -23.44 13.95 -9.23
C MET A 1 -22.58 13.67 -7.99
N ALA A 2 -23.00 14.04 -6.76
CA ALA A 2 -22.23 13.83 -5.53
C ALA A 2 -21.99 12.37 -5.08
N GLN A 3 -22.80 11.41 -5.51
CA GLN A 3 -22.64 10.00 -5.12
C GLN A 3 -21.45 9.33 -5.84
N ARG A 4 -21.22 9.69 -7.12
CA ARG A 4 -20.12 9.14 -7.94
C ARG A 4 -18.74 9.54 -7.43
N THR A 5 -18.62 10.73 -6.83
CA THR A 5 -17.39 11.21 -6.18
C THR A 5 -17.17 10.53 -4.83
N ARG A 6 -18.24 10.30 -4.05
CA ARG A 6 -18.17 9.55 -2.78
C ARG A 6 -17.74 8.09 -2.97
N THR A 7 -18.31 7.40 -3.96
CA THR A 7 -17.94 6.02 -4.28
C THR A 7 -16.49 5.93 -4.75
N ARG A 8 -16.03 6.86 -5.59
CA ARG A 8 -14.62 6.93 -6.01
C ARG A 8 -13.67 7.09 -4.83
N LYS A 9 -13.98 8.00 -3.91
CA LYS A 9 -13.17 8.25 -2.71
C LYS A 9 -13.14 7.05 -1.76
N ALA A 10 -14.25 6.34 -1.60
CA ALA A 10 -14.28 5.12 -0.81
C ALA A 10 -13.41 4.01 -1.41
N VAL A 11 -13.44 3.85 -2.74
CA VAL A 11 -12.65 2.83 -3.44
C VAL A 11 -11.16 3.12 -3.35
N SER A 12 -10.73 4.37 -3.50
CA SER A 12 -9.32 4.75 -3.40
C SER A 12 -8.78 4.60 -1.97
N ILE A 13 -9.57 4.94 -0.94
CA ILE A 13 -9.19 4.70 0.47
C ILE A 13 -9.02 3.20 0.74
N ILE A 14 -9.98 2.37 0.32
CA ILE A 14 -9.91 0.91 0.51
C ILE A 14 -8.68 0.35 -0.21
N LEU A 15 -8.44 0.78 -1.45
CA LEU A 15 -7.28 0.34 -2.25
C LEU A 15 -5.96 0.77 -1.61
N GLY A 16 -5.87 2.02 -1.17
CA GLY A 16 -4.70 2.57 -0.50
C GLY A 16 -4.38 1.85 0.80
N LEU A 17 -5.38 1.58 1.64
CA LEU A 17 -5.24 0.80 2.87
C LEU A 17 -4.83 -0.65 2.60
N ALA A 18 -5.43 -1.29 1.59
CA ALA A 18 -5.08 -2.66 1.21
C ALA A 18 -3.61 -2.75 0.74
N LEU A 19 -3.17 -1.81 -0.11
CA LEU A 19 -1.79 -1.77 -0.61
C LEU A 19 -0.77 -1.42 0.48
N ALA A 20 -1.07 -0.43 1.31
CA ALA A 20 -0.21 -0.07 2.44
C ALA A 20 -0.12 -1.21 3.45
N GLY A 21 -1.26 -1.82 3.80
CA GLY A 21 -1.32 -2.97 4.71
C GLY A 21 -0.55 -4.17 4.17
N ALA A 22 -0.77 -4.54 2.91
CA ALA A 22 -0.07 -5.66 2.28
C ALA A 22 1.43 -5.41 2.14
N GLY A 23 1.85 -4.18 1.82
CA GLY A 23 3.26 -3.79 1.78
C GLY A 23 3.94 -3.88 3.15
N LEU A 24 3.29 -3.37 4.20
CA LEU A 24 3.76 -3.50 5.59
C LEU A 24 3.86 -4.95 6.04
N PHE A 25 2.83 -5.74 5.75
CA PHE A 25 2.77 -7.15 6.13
C PHE A 25 3.82 -7.98 5.39
N GLY A 26 3.99 -7.75 4.08
CA GLY A 26 5.03 -8.38 3.27
C GLY A 26 6.44 -7.99 3.72
N PHE A 27 6.65 -6.72 4.10
CA PHE A 27 7.91 -6.26 4.67
C PHE A 27 8.20 -6.93 6.03
N GLY A 28 7.22 -6.96 6.93
CA GLY A 28 7.34 -7.64 8.22
C GLY A 28 7.62 -9.13 8.07
N TYR A 29 6.91 -9.80 7.15
CA TYR A 29 7.17 -11.20 6.84
C TYR A 29 8.62 -11.43 6.38
N MET A 30 9.12 -10.58 5.48
CA MET A 30 10.53 -10.64 5.05
C MET A 30 11.52 -10.28 6.17
N GLN A 31 11.16 -9.42 7.12
CA GLN A 31 12.03 -9.10 8.24
C GLN A 31 12.16 -10.25 9.26
N PHE A 32 11.07 -11.01 9.50
CA PHE A 32 11.01 -12.01 10.57
C PHE A 32 11.14 -13.47 10.13
N HIS A 33 10.87 -13.80 8.85
CA HIS A 33 10.87 -15.18 8.35
C HIS A 33 11.97 -15.47 7.31
N VAL A 34 12.89 -14.54 7.08
CA VAL A 34 13.97 -14.72 6.10
C VAL A 34 15.13 -15.47 6.73
N ALA A 35 15.15 -16.77 6.46
CA ALA A 35 16.21 -17.70 6.87
C ALA A 35 17.36 -17.82 5.83
N GLU A 36 17.13 -17.37 4.59
CA GLU A 36 18.09 -17.45 3.47
C GLU A 36 18.38 -16.06 2.91
N PRO A 37 19.55 -15.81 2.27
CA PRO A 37 19.86 -14.51 1.68
C PRO A 37 18.96 -14.25 0.47
N ILE A 38 17.75 -13.74 0.72
CA ILE A 38 16.84 -13.29 -0.31
C ILE A 38 17.47 -12.07 -0.98
N SER A 39 17.62 -12.15 -2.30
CA SER A 39 18.17 -11.07 -3.11
C SER A 39 17.40 -9.77 -2.81
N VAL A 40 18.13 -8.67 -2.53
CA VAL A 40 17.58 -7.34 -2.19
C VAL A 40 16.47 -6.88 -3.17
N LYS A 41 16.49 -7.39 -4.41
CA LYS A 41 15.43 -7.17 -5.40
C LYS A 41 14.03 -7.58 -4.93
N PHE A 42 13.90 -8.62 -4.12
CA PHE A 42 12.60 -9.07 -3.59
C PHE A 42 12.08 -8.14 -2.48
N TRP A 43 12.96 -7.46 -1.74
CA TRP A 43 12.57 -6.46 -0.75
C TRP A 43 11.95 -5.21 -1.37
N LEU A 44 12.28 -4.91 -2.63
CA LEU A 44 11.68 -3.79 -3.34
C LEU A 44 10.17 -3.97 -3.54
N ILE A 45 9.67 -5.21 -3.59
CA ILE A 45 8.26 -5.50 -3.84
C ILE A 45 7.36 -4.97 -2.71
N PRO A 46 7.55 -5.37 -1.43
CA PRO A 46 6.73 -4.85 -0.34
C PRO A 46 6.93 -3.34 -0.12
N ILE A 47 8.15 -2.82 -0.33
CA ILE A 47 8.44 -1.39 -0.19
C ILE A 47 7.70 -0.56 -1.24
N THR A 48 7.72 -0.98 -2.51
CA THR A 48 7.02 -0.27 -3.60
C THR A 48 5.51 -0.38 -3.47
N MET A 49 4.98 -1.54 -3.04
CA MET A 49 3.56 -1.68 -2.70
C MET A 49 3.15 -0.74 -1.58
N PHE A 50 3.94 -0.65 -0.51
CA PHE A 50 3.68 0.27 0.60
C PHE A 50 3.69 1.73 0.14
N ALA A 51 4.72 2.13 -0.62
CA ALA A 51 4.85 3.49 -1.15
C ALA A 51 3.67 3.85 -2.07
N ALA A 52 3.23 2.94 -2.93
CA ALA A 52 2.06 3.14 -3.78
C ALA A 52 0.77 3.30 -2.97
N GLY A 53 0.56 2.45 -1.96
CA GLY A 53 -0.59 2.57 -1.06
C GLY A 53 -0.61 3.89 -0.29
N ALA A 54 0.54 4.31 0.25
CA ALA A 54 0.70 5.58 0.94
C ALA A 54 0.46 6.78 0.01
N ALA A 55 0.94 6.73 -1.23
CA ALA A 55 0.72 7.79 -2.22
C ALA A 55 -0.77 7.95 -2.56
N ILE A 56 -1.49 6.84 -2.75
CA ILE A 56 -2.95 6.87 -3.00
C ILE A 56 -3.70 7.48 -1.81
N LEU A 57 -3.37 7.06 -0.58
CA LEU A 57 -3.99 7.61 0.63
C LEU A 57 -3.66 9.10 0.83
N TRP A 58 -2.43 9.50 0.49
CA TRP A 58 -1.99 10.89 0.59
C TRP A 58 -2.73 11.79 -0.40
N ASP A 59 -2.95 11.33 -1.63
CA ASP A 59 -3.71 12.07 -2.64
C ASP A 59 -5.18 12.23 -2.22
N ASP A 60 -5.78 11.18 -1.66
CA ASP A 60 -7.14 11.24 -1.09
C ASP A 60 -7.25 12.19 0.11
N PHE A 61 -6.23 12.26 0.97
CA PHE A 61 -6.18 13.18 2.11
C PHE A 61 -6.04 14.64 1.65
N LYS A 62 -5.16 14.91 0.68
CA LYS A 62 -4.97 16.26 0.11
C LYS A 62 -6.18 16.74 -0.69
N SER A 63 -6.87 15.82 -1.36
CA SER A 63 -8.06 16.13 -2.16
C SER A 63 -9.35 16.17 -1.32
N SER A 64 -9.24 16.19 0.02
CA SER A 64 -10.38 16.21 0.94
C SER A 64 -10.84 17.61 1.34
#